data_AF-A0A7M5XK92-F1
#
_entry.id   AF-A0A7M5XK92-F1
#
_cell.length_a   1.000
_cell.length_b   1.000
_cell.length_c   1.000
_cell.angle_alpha   90.00
_cell.angle_beta   90.00
_cell.angle_gamma   90.00
#
_symmetry.space_group_name_H-M   'P 1'
#
loop_
_entity.id
_entity.type
_entity.pdbx_description
1 polymer ?
#
loop_
_entity_poly.entity_id
_entity_poly.type
_entity_poly.pdbx_seq_one_letter_code
_entity_poly.pdbx_strand_id
1 'polypeptide(L)'
;MTKLRREHIDLTSSNRMNVKLAAQCLSTRVANALRYQGKPETQGTQKFVRIFDKFFDCLNGQYPNQDMATRKPALRQYTETKDKRFEWLTDTFLKGYVKRWETEALATPGLQKRKEKRRLCLAIQTIEGLQTTVNAFTSMMKELLIEYPGFYILSGRLSQDPLEQHFSAQRRRGGHCTNPTANQFSYNELGLHTIKSKNVKSLRGNSRIHDDSQIDFLTDNGIIPLVRRKRNKRTVEPYL
;
A
#
# COMPACT_ATOMS: atom_id res chain seq x y z
N MET A 1 -5.87 -17.42 8.39
CA MET A 1 -4.81 -17.84 7.46
C MET A 1 -4.15 -16.62 6.82
N THR A 2 -2.82 -16.55 6.76
CA THR A 2 -2.08 -15.43 6.15
C THR A 2 -2.16 -15.51 4.62
N LYS A 3 -1.98 -14.38 3.92
CA LYS A 3 -1.98 -14.32 2.44
C LYS A 3 -0.59 -14.58 1.82
N LEU A 4 0.37 -15.00 2.64
CA LEU A 4 1.77 -15.13 2.25
C LEU A 4 1.95 -16.31 1.31
N ARG A 5 2.79 -16.09 0.29
CA ARG A 5 3.21 -17.04 -0.73
C ARG A 5 4.70 -16.89 -0.94
N ARG A 6 5.32 -17.83 -1.64
CA ARG A 6 6.76 -17.79 -1.96
C ARG A 6 7.20 -16.47 -2.60
N GLU A 7 6.37 -15.88 -3.44
CA GLU A 7 6.56 -14.56 -4.07
C GLU A 7 6.74 -13.39 -3.08
N HIS A 8 6.33 -13.52 -1.82
CA HIS A 8 6.51 -12.49 -0.80
C HIS A 8 7.93 -12.50 -0.18
N ILE A 9 8.66 -13.60 -0.37
CA ILE A 9 10.02 -13.81 0.15
C ILE A 9 10.99 -13.78 -1.03
N ASP A 10 10.73 -14.61 -2.04
CA ASP A 10 11.55 -14.74 -3.24
C ASP A 10 11.12 -13.68 -4.28
N LEU A 11 11.57 -12.44 -4.08
CA LEU A 11 11.19 -11.29 -4.91
C LEU A 11 11.95 -11.28 -6.25
N THR A 12 11.20 -11.45 -7.34
CA THR A 12 11.66 -11.13 -8.71
C THR A 12 11.73 -9.62 -8.93
N SER A 13 12.41 -9.17 -10.00
CA SER A 13 12.51 -7.75 -10.34
C SER A 13 11.15 -7.06 -10.48
N SER A 14 10.16 -7.74 -11.06
CA SER A 14 8.79 -7.22 -11.17
C SER A 14 8.04 -7.20 -9.83
N ASN A 15 8.27 -8.19 -8.97
CA ASN A 15 7.64 -8.26 -7.65
C ASN A 15 8.13 -7.17 -6.68
N ARG A 16 9.36 -6.67 -6.84
CA ARG A 16 9.91 -5.59 -5.99
C ARG A 16 9.11 -4.30 -6.06
N MET A 17 8.46 -4.02 -7.19
CA MET A 17 7.61 -2.84 -7.39
C MET A 17 6.14 -3.09 -7.00
N ASN A 18 5.80 -4.30 -6.54
CA ASN A 18 4.42 -4.66 -6.21
C ASN A 18 4.12 -4.35 -4.74
N VAL A 19 3.62 -3.15 -4.48
CA VAL A 19 3.28 -2.65 -3.14
C VAL A 19 2.31 -3.58 -2.40
N LYS A 20 1.44 -4.29 -3.13
CA LYS A 20 0.51 -5.26 -2.52
C LYS A 20 1.24 -6.39 -1.81
N LEU A 21 2.35 -6.90 -2.34
CA LEU A 21 3.13 -7.95 -1.68
C LEU A 21 3.74 -7.43 -0.37
N ALA A 22 4.28 -6.21 -0.40
CA ALA A 22 4.83 -5.56 0.79
C ALA A 22 3.75 -5.34 1.87
N ALA A 23 2.60 -4.78 1.49
CA ALA A 23 1.48 -4.55 2.41
C ALA A 23 0.91 -5.85 3.00
N GLN A 24 0.90 -6.95 2.24
CA GLN A 24 0.49 -8.27 2.75
C GLN A 24 1.52 -8.85 3.72
N CYS A 25 2.81 -8.69 3.42
CA CYS A 25 3.92 -9.12 4.27
C CYS A 25 3.90 -8.40 5.63
N LEU A 26 3.71 -7.08 5.61
CA LEU A 26 3.71 -6.23 6.79
C LEU A 26 2.31 -6.02 7.40
N SER A 27 1.42 -7.02 7.33
CA SER A 27 0.07 -6.90 7.86
C SER A 27 -0.07 -7.40 9.30
N THR A 28 -0.98 -6.81 10.08
CA THR A 28 -1.31 -7.28 11.44
C THR A 28 -1.66 -8.78 11.50
N ARG A 29 -2.24 -9.34 10.42
CA ARG A 29 -2.52 -10.78 10.33
C ARG A 29 -1.25 -11.64 10.35
N VAL A 30 -0.16 -11.16 9.76
CA VAL A 30 1.14 -11.84 9.80
C VAL A 30 1.73 -11.77 11.21
N ALA A 31 1.66 -10.60 11.87
CA ALA A 31 2.09 -10.48 13.26
C ALA A 31 1.28 -11.40 14.21
N ASN A 32 -0.03 -11.54 14.00
CA ASN A 32 -0.86 -12.48 14.75
C ASN A 32 -0.45 -13.94 14.51
N ALA A 33 -0.11 -14.31 13.28
CA ALA A 33 0.36 -15.66 12.96
C ALA A 33 1.72 -15.97 13.61
N LEU A 34 2.66 -15.01 13.59
CA LEU A 34 3.93 -15.12 14.31
C LEU A 34 3.72 -15.27 15.82
N ARG A 35 2.78 -14.51 16.38
CA ARG A 35 2.40 -14.64 17.80
C ARG A 35 1.83 -16.03 18.11
N TYR A 36 0.94 -16.54 17.24
CA TYR A 36 0.34 -17.87 17.40
C TYR A 36 1.39 -18.99 17.34
N GLN A 37 2.46 -18.81 16.57
CA GLN A 37 3.58 -19.75 16.54
C GLN A 37 4.32 -19.84 17.90
N GLY A 38 4.19 -18.83 18.76
CA GLY A 38 4.70 -18.88 20.15
C GLY A 38 6.22 -18.73 20.29
N LYS A 39 6.94 -18.44 19.20
CA LYS A 39 8.40 -18.35 19.19
C LYS A 39 8.91 -17.01 19.75
N PRO A 40 9.69 -16.99 20.84
CA PRO A 40 10.15 -15.76 21.48
C PRO A 40 11.04 -14.91 20.56
N GLU A 41 11.82 -15.53 19.68
CA GLU A 41 12.68 -14.84 18.71
C GLU A 41 11.89 -13.97 17.71
N THR A 42 10.59 -14.22 17.54
CA THR A 42 9.74 -13.47 16.59
C THR A 42 9.16 -12.19 17.17
N GLN A 43 9.32 -11.93 18.48
CA GLN A 43 8.70 -10.77 19.14
C GLN A 43 9.10 -9.43 18.52
N GLY A 44 10.38 -9.28 18.14
CA GLY A 44 10.88 -8.09 17.45
C GLY A 44 10.19 -7.87 16.10
N THR A 45 10.09 -8.93 15.30
CA THR A 45 9.40 -8.91 13.99
C THR A 45 7.91 -8.62 14.14
N GLN A 46 7.24 -9.21 15.14
CA GLN A 46 5.83 -8.94 15.43
C GLN A 46 5.61 -7.46 15.72
N LYS A 47 6.46 -6.84 16.55
CA LYS A 47 6.40 -5.42 16.88
C LYS A 47 6.63 -4.55 15.64
N PHE A 48 7.66 -4.86 14.86
CA PHE A 48 7.96 -4.16 13.61
C PHE A 48 6.77 -4.18 12.65
N VAL A 49 6.24 -5.37 12.36
CA VAL A 49 5.11 -5.54 11.44
C VAL A 49 3.88 -4.75 11.90
N ARG A 50 3.53 -4.79 13.19
CA ARG A 50 2.38 -4.03 13.71
C ARG A 50 2.55 -2.53 13.60
N ILE A 51 3.75 -2.03 13.89
CA ILE A 51 4.04 -0.60 13.84
C ILE A 51 3.96 -0.10 12.40
N PHE A 52 4.54 -0.83 11.44
CA PHE A 52 4.49 -0.45 10.04
C PHE A 52 3.09 -0.64 9.40
N ASP A 53 2.32 -1.66 9.76
CA ASP A 53 0.92 -1.81 9.32
C ASP A 53 0.09 -0.59 9.77
N LYS A 54 0.23 -0.20 11.05
CA LYS A 54 -0.51 0.95 11.59
C LYS A 54 -0.05 2.27 10.98
N PHE A 55 1.26 2.45 10.77
CA PHE A 55 1.80 3.63 10.07
C PHE A 55 1.21 3.72 8.67
N PHE A 56 1.26 2.63 7.90
CA PHE A 56 0.72 2.61 6.54
C PHE A 56 -0.79 2.90 6.51
N ASP A 57 -1.57 2.29 7.42
CA ASP A 57 -3.01 2.53 7.52
C ASP A 57 -3.35 4.01 7.86
N CYS A 58 -2.59 4.67 8.75
CA CYS A 58 -2.81 6.09 9.06
C CYS A 58 -2.75 6.98 7.80
N LEU A 59 -1.85 6.66 6.87
CA LEU A 59 -1.65 7.44 5.65
C LEU A 59 -2.46 6.95 4.44
N ASN A 60 -3.32 5.93 4.60
CA ASN A 60 -3.96 5.25 3.47
C ASN A 60 -5.48 5.06 3.63
N GLY A 61 -6.17 5.97 4.31
CA GLY A 61 -7.63 6.01 4.38
C GLY A 61 -8.23 6.48 3.05
N GLN A 62 -9.00 5.63 2.37
CA GLN A 62 -9.45 5.82 0.99
C GLN A 62 -10.90 6.30 0.86
N TYR A 63 -11.74 5.98 1.84
CA TYR A 63 -13.15 6.35 1.86
C TYR A 63 -13.66 6.49 3.30
N PRO A 64 -14.75 7.26 3.53
CA PRO A 64 -15.31 7.44 4.87
C PRO A 64 -15.72 6.11 5.51
N ASN A 65 -15.50 5.98 6.82
CA ASN A 65 -15.86 4.81 7.62
C ASN A 65 -15.20 3.48 7.17
N GLN A 66 -14.08 3.57 6.44
CA GLN A 66 -13.28 2.40 6.04
C GLN A 66 -12.79 1.60 7.24
N ASP A 67 -12.53 2.27 8.37
CA ASP A 67 -12.14 1.66 9.63
C ASP A 67 -13.16 0.64 10.12
N MET A 68 -14.46 0.95 10.00
CA MET A 68 -15.55 0.07 10.43
C MET A 68 -15.65 -1.17 9.53
N ALA A 69 -15.59 -0.99 8.22
CA ALA A 69 -15.67 -2.09 7.25
C ALA A 69 -14.49 -3.05 7.35
N THR A 70 -13.28 -2.52 7.58
CA THR A 70 -12.04 -3.30 7.62
C THR A 70 -11.61 -3.73 9.02
N ARG A 71 -12.28 -3.20 10.06
CA ARG A 71 -11.91 -3.34 11.48
C ARG A 71 -10.49 -2.84 11.76
N LYS A 72 -10.10 -1.75 11.10
CA LYS A 72 -8.79 -1.09 11.23
C LYS A 72 -8.98 0.39 11.60
N PRO A 73 -8.95 0.75 12.90
CA PRO A 73 -9.17 2.12 13.37
C PRO A 73 -8.23 3.17 12.74
N ALA A 74 -7.02 2.76 12.32
CA ALA A 74 -6.04 3.66 11.72
C ALA A 74 -6.47 4.18 10.34
N LEU A 75 -7.36 3.49 9.62
CA LEU A 75 -7.86 3.88 8.29
C LEU A 75 -8.99 4.93 8.33
N ARG A 76 -9.41 5.38 9.52
CA ARG A 76 -10.50 6.33 9.67
C ARG A 76 -10.18 7.65 8.97
N GLN A 77 -11.17 8.34 8.41
CA GLN A 77 -11.00 9.71 7.93
C GLN A 77 -10.57 10.63 9.08
N TYR A 78 -9.74 11.62 8.79
CA TYR A 78 -9.34 12.64 9.78
C TYR A 78 -10.41 13.73 9.81
N THR A 79 -10.90 14.04 11.01
CA THR A 79 -11.99 15.02 11.21
C THR A 79 -11.63 16.11 12.22
N GLU A 80 -10.62 15.86 13.05
CA GLU A 80 -10.29 16.71 14.20
C GLU A 80 -8.79 16.89 14.33
N THR A 81 -8.37 18.09 14.74
CA THR A 81 -6.95 18.43 14.95
C THR A 81 -6.31 17.68 16.12
N LYS A 82 -7.13 17.23 17.07
CA LYS A 82 -6.74 16.48 18.28
C LYS A 82 -6.81 14.95 18.09
N ASP A 83 -6.83 14.47 16.85
CA ASP A 83 -6.82 13.04 16.58
C ASP A 83 -5.54 12.38 17.16
N LYS A 84 -5.73 11.36 18.01
CA LYS A 84 -4.65 10.61 18.69
C LYS A 84 -3.66 9.98 17.72
N ARG A 85 -4.04 9.79 16.46
CA ARG A 85 -3.14 9.28 15.40
C ARG A 85 -2.01 10.26 15.09
N PHE A 86 -2.21 11.56 15.23
CA PHE A 86 -1.13 12.54 15.04
C PHE A 86 -0.04 12.35 16.09
N GLU A 87 -0.41 12.29 17.37
CA GLU A 87 0.51 12.01 18.48
C GLU A 87 1.17 10.65 18.32
N TRP A 88 0.41 9.63 17.90
CA TRP A 88 0.97 8.31 17.64
C TRP A 88 2.03 8.33 16.53
N LEU A 89 1.80 9.06 15.42
CA LEU A 89 2.76 9.18 14.33
C LEU A 89 4.05 9.92 14.77
N THR A 90 3.91 11.03 15.50
CA THR A 90 5.05 11.85 15.91
C THR A 90 5.82 11.23 17.07
N ASP A 91 5.13 10.88 18.14
CA ASP A 91 5.77 10.53 19.42
C ASP A 91 6.00 9.04 19.55
N THR A 92 5.04 8.20 19.14
CA THR A 92 5.20 6.74 19.23
C THR A 92 6.01 6.18 18.06
N PHE A 93 5.65 6.51 16.82
CA PHE A 93 6.27 5.94 15.63
C PHE A 93 7.66 6.56 15.36
N LEU A 94 7.74 7.87 15.10
CA LEU A 94 9.03 8.51 14.79
C LEU A 94 9.98 8.54 16.00
N LYS A 95 9.61 9.27 17.06
CA LYS A 95 10.50 9.48 18.21
C LYS A 95 10.68 8.21 19.03
N GLY A 96 9.60 7.49 19.29
CA GLY A 96 9.59 6.33 20.18
C GLY A 96 10.14 5.04 19.57
N TYR A 97 9.95 4.84 18.26
CA TYR A 97 10.35 3.59 17.58
C TYR A 97 11.50 3.80 16.60
N VAL A 98 11.35 4.64 15.58
CA VAL A 98 12.38 4.81 14.53
C VAL A 98 13.68 5.36 15.11
N LYS A 99 13.63 6.43 15.90
CA LYS A 99 14.83 7.02 16.53
C LYS A 99 15.48 6.09 17.54
N ARG A 100 14.66 5.36 18.32
CA ARG A 100 15.17 4.38 19.29
C ARG A 100 15.88 3.22 18.59
N TRP A 101 15.27 2.66 17.55
CA TRP A 101 15.89 1.61 16.74
C TRP A 101 17.24 2.06 16.18
N GLU A 102 17.32 3.28 15.63
CA GLU A 102 18.59 3.84 15.15
C GLU A 102 19.64 3.96 16.27
N THR A 103 19.23 4.41 17.46
CA THR A 103 20.13 4.56 18.62
C THR A 103 20.64 3.20 19.09
N GLU A 104 19.76 2.19 19.21
CA GLU A 104 20.11 0.83 19.63
C GLU A 104 21.04 0.13 18.64
N ALA A 105 20.78 0.30 17.33
CA ALA A 105 21.63 -0.22 16.28
C ALA A 105 23.04 0.42 16.28
N LEU A 106 23.14 1.71 16.60
CA LEU A 106 24.43 2.40 16.74
C LEU A 106 25.16 2.03 18.04
N ALA A 107 24.42 1.71 19.10
CA ALA A 107 24.96 1.29 20.40
C ALA A 107 25.31 -0.21 20.47
N THR A 108 25.06 -0.99 19.41
CA THR A 108 25.28 -2.44 19.41
C THR A 108 26.76 -2.78 19.71
N PRO A 109 27.04 -3.51 20.81
CA PRO A 109 28.40 -3.88 21.21
C PRO A 109 29.00 -4.89 20.21
N GLY A 110 30.32 -4.83 20.02
CA GLY A 110 31.05 -5.75 19.13
C GLY A 110 31.16 -5.34 17.66
N LEU A 111 30.37 -4.36 17.20
CA LEU A 111 30.53 -3.75 15.89
C LEU A 111 31.31 -2.44 16.02
N GLN A 112 32.49 -2.32 15.41
CA GLN A 112 33.27 -1.07 15.44
C GLN A 112 33.03 -0.20 14.21
N LYS A 113 32.81 -0.82 13.04
CA LYS A 113 32.66 -0.08 11.79
C LYS A 113 31.25 0.50 11.66
N ARG A 114 31.17 1.82 11.44
CA ARG A 114 29.91 2.55 11.21
C ARG A 114 29.07 1.91 10.10
N LYS A 115 29.71 1.43 9.03
CA LYS A 115 29.03 0.77 7.89
C LYS A 115 28.24 -0.46 8.32
N GLU A 116 28.79 -1.28 9.22
CA GLU A 116 28.13 -2.51 9.69
C GLU A 116 26.94 -2.18 10.60
N LYS A 117 27.12 -1.22 11.52
CA LYS A 117 26.03 -0.71 12.36
C LYS A 117 24.86 -0.18 11.54
N ARG A 118 25.14 0.54 10.44
CA ARG A 118 24.08 1.07 9.56
C ARG A 118 23.29 -0.02 8.82
N ARG A 119 23.86 -1.22 8.60
CA ARG A 119 23.11 -2.34 7.98
C ARG A 119 22.02 -2.90 8.90
N LEU A 120 22.06 -2.59 10.20
CA LEU A 120 21.03 -2.96 11.17
C LEU A 120 19.84 -2.00 11.17
N CYS A 121 19.97 -0.84 10.50
CA CYS A 121 18.92 0.16 10.37
C CYS A 121 18.29 0.15 8.97
N LEU A 122 17.17 0.85 8.84
CA LEU A 122 16.68 1.30 7.53
C LEU A 122 17.71 2.19 6.83
N ALA A 123 17.62 2.26 5.51
CA ALA A 123 18.41 3.18 4.71
C ALA A 123 18.19 4.62 5.18
N ILE A 124 19.24 5.44 5.13
CA ILE A 124 19.22 6.82 5.61
C ILE A 124 18.12 7.61 4.90
N GLN A 125 18.03 7.45 3.58
CA GLN A 125 17.02 8.10 2.73
C GLN A 125 15.59 7.69 3.13
N THR A 126 15.39 6.42 3.56
CA THR A 126 14.09 5.95 4.04
C THR A 126 13.74 6.59 5.37
N ILE A 127 14.71 6.73 6.29
CA ILE A 127 14.48 7.36 7.59
C ILE A 127 14.13 8.84 7.41
N GLU A 128 14.91 9.56 6.60
CA GLU A 128 14.65 10.97 6.25
C GLU A 128 13.27 11.10 5.58
N GLY A 129 12.94 10.21 4.64
CA GLY A 129 11.63 10.17 4.00
C GLY A 129 10.49 9.95 4.99
N LEU A 130 10.64 9.04 5.96
CA LEU A 130 9.64 8.82 7.01
C LEU A 130 9.48 10.05 7.92
N GLN A 131 10.59 10.70 8.30
CA GLN A 131 10.57 11.91 9.12
C GLN A 131 9.85 13.05 8.41
N THR A 132 10.24 13.34 7.17
CA THR A 132 9.61 14.37 6.34
C THR A 132 8.14 14.06 6.12
N THR A 133 7.79 12.82 5.76
CA THR A 133 6.40 12.42 5.52
C THR A 133 5.53 12.65 6.75
N VAL A 134 5.94 12.17 7.93
CA VAL A 134 5.13 12.29 9.14
C VAL A 134 4.99 13.74 9.59
N ASN A 135 6.09 14.51 9.56
CA ASN A 135 6.06 15.92 9.99
C ASN A 135 5.20 16.75 9.04
N ALA A 136 5.44 16.65 7.72
CA ALA A 136 4.67 17.39 6.71
C ALA A 136 3.20 16.98 6.73
N PHE A 137 2.91 15.67 6.78
CA PHE A 137 1.54 15.17 6.87
C PHE A 137 0.83 15.70 8.12
N THR A 138 1.46 15.63 9.29
CA THR A 138 0.82 16.06 10.54
C THR A 138 0.55 17.56 10.55
N SER A 139 1.48 18.39 10.08
CA SER A 139 1.28 19.84 10.00
C SER A 139 0.19 20.19 8.99
N MET A 140 0.30 19.70 7.76
CA MET A 140 -0.66 19.97 6.68
C MET A 140 -2.08 19.52 7.05
N MET A 141 -2.24 18.33 7.61
CA MET A 141 -3.56 17.83 7.99
C MET A 141 -4.19 18.68 9.08
N LYS A 142 -3.41 19.15 10.06
CA LYS A 142 -3.92 20.04 11.12
C LYS A 142 -4.33 21.39 10.55
N GLU A 143 -3.52 21.98 9.67
CA GLU A 143 -3.83 23.25 9.00
C GLU A 143 -5.13 23.14 8.19
N LEU A 144 -5.26 22.10 7.36
CA LEU A 144 -6.48 21.87 6.56
C LEU A 144 -7.73 21.66 7.41
N LEU A 145 -7.61 20.96 8.55
CA LEU A 145 -8.74 20.75 9.48
C LEU A 145 -9.15 22.04 10.22
N ILE A 146 -8.22 22.99 10.39
CA ILE A 146 -8.53 24.31 10.97
C ILE A 146 -9.20 25.20 9.91
N GLU A 147 -8.67 25.19 8.68
CA GLU A 147 -9.18 26.02 7.58
C GLU A 147 -10.58 25.58 7.12
N TYR A 148 -10.84 24.28 7.11
CA TYR A 148 -12.12 23.70 6.65
C TYR A 148 -12.83 22.93 7.79
N PRO A 149 -13.38 23.63 8.80
CA PRO A 149 -14.06 22.99 9.92
C PRO A 149 -15.29 22.21 9.44
N GLY A 150 -15.50 21.02 9.99
CA GLY A 150 -16.62 20.13 9.63
C GLY A 150 -16.38 19.25 8.40
N PHE A 151 -15.31 19.48 7.64
CA PHE A 151 -14.88 18.58 6.58
C PHE A 151 -14.02 17.45 7.14
N TYR A 152 -14.02 16.32 6.43
CA TYR A 152 -13.11 15.22 6.69
C TYR A 152 -12.04 15.15 5.60
N ILE A 153 -10.87 14.64 5.96
CA ILE A 153 -9.75 14.45 5.04
C ILE A 153 -9.44 12.96 4.93
N LEU A 154 -9.31 12.49 3.70
CA LEU A 154 -8.92 11.12 3.36
C LEU A 154 -7.42 11.06 3.08
N SER A 155 -6.66 10.45 3.98
CA SER A 155 -5.19 10.42 3.87
C SER A 155 -4.68 9.72 2.62
N GLY A 156 -5.41 8.72 2.11
CA GLY A 156 -5.06 8.02 0.87
C GLY A 156 -5.08 8.89 -0.38
N ARG A 157 -5.74 10.06 -0.35
CA ARG A 157 -5.79 11.02 -1.48
C ARG A 157 -4.52 11.85 -1.64
N LEU A 158 -3.62 11.81 -0.66
CA LEU A 158 -2.36 12.54 -0.66
C LEU A 158 -1.21 11.74 -1.31
N SER A 159 -1.49 10.54 -1.81
CA SER A 159 -0.53 9.68 -2.49
C SER A 159 -0.47 9.94 -4.00
N GLN A 160 0.63 9.54 -4.64
CA GLN A 160 0.79 9.61 -6.10
C GLN A 160 0.09 8.46 -6.85
N ASP A 161 -0.63 7.58 -6.15
CA ASP A 161 -1.32 6.43 -6.75
C ASP A 161 -2.25 6.78 -7.92
N PRO A 162 -3.04 7.89 -7.87
CA PRO A 162 -3.87 8.30 -9.00
C PRO A 162 -3.04 8.62 -10.26
N LEU A 163 -1.85 9.20 -10.09
CA LEU A 163 -0.93 9.50 -11.19
C LEU A 163 -0.33 8.21 -11.77
N GLU A 164 0.05 7.25 -10.93
CA GLU A 164 0.51 5.95 -11.39
C GLU A 164 -0.59 5.16 -12.12
N GLN A 165 -1.83 5.28 -11.65
CA GLN A 165 -3.00 4.71 -12.32
C GLN A 165 -3.22 5.36 -13.69
N HIS A 166 -3.03 6.68 -13.80
CA HIS A 166 -3.08 7.40 -15.05
C HIS A 166 -2.01 6.92 -16.03
N PHE A 167 -0.74 6.81 -15.62
CA PHE A 167 0.32 6.24 -16.47
C PHE A 167 0.05 4.80 -16.89
N SER A 168 -0.61 4.03 -16.03
CA SER A 168 -1.04 2.68 -16.38
C SER A 168 -2.16 2.69 -17.43
N ALA A 169 -3.07 3.66 -17.39
CA ALA A 169 -4.09 3.84 -18.43
C ALA A 169 -3.48 4.23 -19.78
N GLN A 170 -2.51 5.15 -19.75
CA GLN A 170 -1.71 5.55 -20.91
C GLN A 170 -1.05 4.33 -21.59
N ARG A 171 -0.34 3.50 -20.83
CA ARG A 171 0.29 2.27 -21.36
C ARG A 171 -0.73 1.24 -21.88
N ARG A 172 -1.89 1.10 -21.23
CA ARG A 172 -2.95 0.17 -21.69
C ARG A 172 -3.51 0.58 -23.05
N ARG A 173 -3.65 1.87 -23.32
CA ARG A 173 -4.20 2.37 -24.59
C ARG A 173 -3.31 2.04 -25.79
N GLY A 174 -2.00 1.94 -25.58
CA GLY A 174 -1.05 1.51 -26.61
C GLY A 174 -1.12 0.02 -26.99
N GLY A 175 -1.93 -0.79 -26.30
CA GLY A 175 -2.05 -2.22 -26.56
C GLY A 175 -0.72 -2.94 -26.35
N HIS A 176 -0.12 -3.42 -27.44
CA HIS A 176 1.21 -4.04 -27.42
C HIS A 176 2.37 -3.02 -27.34
N CYS A 177 2.10 -1.73 -27.59
CA CYS A 177 3.06 -0.65 -27.40
C CYS A 177 2.96 -0.10 -25.96
N THR A 178 3.69 -0.73 -25.04
CA THR A 178 3.68 -0.34 -23.61
C THR A 178 4.57 0.87 -23.29
N ASN A 179 5.37 1.34 -24.24
CA ASN A 179 6.25 2.49 -24.09
C ASN A 179 5.98 3.52 -25.20
N PRO A 180 4.93 4.35 -25.06
CA PRO A 180 4.56 5.31 -26.09
C PRO A 180 5.60 6.42 -26.25
N THR A 181 5.76 6.94 -27.47
CA THR A 181 6.51 8.18 -27.70
C THR A 181 5.77 9.40 -27.13
N ALA A 182 6.44 10.54 -27.00
CA ALA A 182 5.79 11.78 -26.52
C ALA A 182 4.54 12.15 -27.35
N ASN A 183 4.62 12.03 -28.68
CA ASN A 183 3.48 12.28 -29.58
C ASN A 183 2.33 11.30 -29.35
N GLN A 184 2.65 10.01 -29.17
CA GLN A 184 1.65 8.98 -28.86
C GLN A 184 1.01 9.20 -27.50
N PHE A 185 1.78 9.64 -26.51
CA PHE A 185 1.28 9.98 -25.18
C PHE A 185 0.26 11.13 -25.25
N SER A 186 0.59 12.21 -25.96
CA SER A 186 -0.34 13.34 -26.17
C SER A 186 -1.61 12.93 -26.91
N TYR A 187 -1.49 12.09 -27.95
CA TYR A 187 -2.66 11.56 -28.67
C TYR A 187 -3.53 10.66 -27.78
N ASN A 188 -2.89 9.82 -26.95
CA ASN A 188 -3.59 8.97 -26.01
C ASN A 188 -4.33 9.77 -24.93
N GLU A 189 -3.78 10.92 -24.52
CA GLU A 189 -4.40 11.79 -23.53
C GLU A 189 -5.79 12.27 -23.98
N LEU A 190 -5.91 12.74 -25.22
CA LEU A 190 -7.20 13.11 -25.81
C LEU A 190 -8.21 11.95 -25.70
N GLY A 191 -7.79 10.76 -26.09
CA GLY A 191 -8.62 9.57 -26.00
C GLY A 191 -9.01 9.18 -24.56
N LEU A 192 -8.10 9.35 -23.60
CA LEU A 192 -8.39 9.10 -22.19
C LEU A 192 -9.36 10.14 -21.61
N HIS A 193 -9.28 11.40 -22.04
CA HIS A 193 -10.24 12.44 -21.69
C HIS A 193 -11.65 12.13 -22.21
N THR A 194 -11.78 11.67 -23.45
CA THR A 194 -13.09 11.29 -24.04
C THR A 194 -13.65 10.00 -23.41
N ILE A 195 -12.80 9.01 -23.12
CA ILE A 195 -13.22 7.68 -22.62
C ILE A 195 -13.36 7.63 -21.10
N LYS A 196 -13.00 8.68 -20.35
CA LYS A 196 -13.11 8.72 -18.87
C LYS A 196 -14.50 8.33 -18.33
N SER A 197 -15.57 8.37 -19.14
CA SER A 197 -16.91 7.86 -18.82
C SER A 197 -17.08 6.32 -18.83
N LYS A 198 -16.12 5.53 -19.36
CA LYS A 198 -16.25 4.07 -19.60
C LYS A 198 -15.03 3.23 -19.18
N ASN A 199 -14.30 3.62 -18.13
CA ASN A 199 -13.07 2.89 -17.75
C ASN A 199 -13.34 1.57 -17.01
N VAL A 200 -13.19 0.45 -17.72
CA VAL A 200 -13.04 -0.90 -17.11
C VAL A 200 -11.61 -1.04 -16.56
N LYS A 201 -11.49 -1.22 -15.24
CA LYS A 201 -10.20 -1.32 -14.53
C LYS A 201 -9.69 -2.77 -14.47
N SER A 202 -8.37 -2.95 -14.39
CA SER A 202 -7.75 -4.28 -14.37
C SER A 202 -8.01 -5.04 -13.07
N LEU A 203 -8.42 -6.30 -13.19
CA LEU A 203 -8.53 -7.27 -12.08
C LEU A 203 -7.17 -7.62 -11.45
N ARG A 204 -6.03 -7.31 -12.12
CA ARG A 204 -4.66 -7.64 -11.66
C ARG A 204 -3.67 -6.47 -11.89
N GLY A 205 -2.94 -6.08 -10.84
CA GLY A 205 -2.00 -4.94 -10.83
C GLY A 205 -2.06 -4.17 -9.50
N ASN A 206 -1.18 -3.19 -9.31
CA ASN A 206 -1.19 -2.27 -8.16
C ASN A 206 -2.38 -1.29 -8.23
N SER A 207 -2.86 -0.94 -9.42
CA SER A 207 -3.93 0.04 -9.64
C SER A 207 -5.33 -0.60 -9.67
N ARG A 208 -5.79 -1.21 -8.57
CA ARG A 208 -7.15 -1.79 -8.45
C ARG A 208 -8.18 -0.78 -7.90
N ILE A 209 -9.47 -1.06 -8.03
CA ILE A 209 -10.52 -0.42 -7.19
C ILE A 209 -10.37 -0.99 -5.78
N HIS A 210 -10.55 -0.14 -4.77
CA HIS A 210 -10.48 -0.53 -3.36
C HIS A 210 -11.79 -1.19 -2.86
N ASP A 211 -12.76 -1.42 -3.76
CA ASP A 211 -14.11 -1.87 -3.45
C ASP A 211 -14.71 -2.64 -4.66
N ASP A 212 -15.14 -3.89 -4.43
CA ASP A 212 -15.83 -4.73 -5.42
C ASP A 212 -17.33 -4.34 -5.52
N SER A 213 -17.86 -3.47 -4.65
CA SER A 213 -19.28 -3.12 -4.56
C SER A 213 -19.79 -2.08 -5.58
N GLN A 214 -18.91 -1.49 -6.40
CA GLN A 214 -19.31 -0.53 -7.46
C GLN A 214 -19.41 -1.16 -8.86
N ILE A 215 -19.29 -2.49 -8.99
CA ILE A 215 -19.39 -3.15 -10.29
C ILE A 215 -20.84 -3.23 -10.80
N ASP A 216 -21.83 -3.17 -9.91
CA ASP A 216 -23.22 -3.50 -10.25
C ASP A 216 -24.04 -2.38 -10.92
N PHE A 217 -23.51 -1.16 -11.05
CA PHE A 217 -24.28 -0.03 -11.63
C PHE A 217 -23.88 0.36 -13.07
N LEU A 218 -23.05 -0.42 -13.76
CA LEU A 218 -22.63 -0.10 -15.14
C LEU A 218 -22.71 -1.27 -16.13
N THR A 219 -23.36 -2.37 -15.78
CA THR A 219 -23.67 -3.43 -16.74
C THR A 219 -25.11 -3.30 -17.22
N ASP A 220 -25.32 -2.39 -18.16
CA ASP A 220 -26.25 -2.68 -19.24
C ASP A 220 -25.54 -2.38 -20.57
N ASN A 221 -25.40 -3.42 -21.38
CA ASN A 221 -25.02 -3.42 -22.80
C ASN A 221 -23.52 -3.39 -23.21
N GLY A 222 -22.58 -3.67 -22.31
CA GLY A 222 -21.18 -3.91 -22.69
C GLY A 222 -20.82 -5.39 -22.71
N ILE A 223 -20.59 -5.99 -23.90
CA ILE A 223 -20.07 -7.36 -24.03
C ILE A 223 -18.73 -7.46 -23.29
N ILE A 224 -18.73 -8.12 -22.14
CA ILE A 224 -17.51 -8.48 -21.42
C ILE A 224 -16.79 -9.54 -22.26
N PRO A 225 -15.47 -9.44 -22.51
CA PRO A 225 -14.72 -10.52 -23.14
C PRO A 225 -14.85 -11.78 -22.29
N LEU A 226 -15.37 -12.86 -22.89
CA LEU A 226 -15.58 -14.13 -22.22
C LEU A 226 -14.30 -14.58 -21.51
N VAL A 227 -14.44 -14.90 -20.22
CA VAL A 227 -13.36 -15.48 -19.42
C VAL A 227 -12.86 -16.73 -20.13
N ARG A 228 -11.57 -16.78 -20.44
CA ARG A 228 -10.92 -17.94 -21.05
C ARG A 228 -11.13 -19.15 -20.13
N ARG A 229 -12.09 -20.02 -20.47
CA ARG A 229 -12.36 -21.26 -19.73
C ARG A 229 -11.05 -22.05 -19.62
N LYS A 230 -10.60 -22.32 -18.40
CA LYS A 230 -9.55 -23.31 -18.18
C LYS A 230 -10.06 -24.63 -18.74
N ARG A 231 -9.40 -25.14 -19.79
CA ARG A 231 -9.62 -26.49 -20.29
C ARG A 231 -9.24 -27.44 -19.15
N ASN A 232 -10.23 -28.07 -18.51
CA ASN A 232 -9.95 -29.19 -17.62
C ASN A 232 -9.22 -30.25 -18.45
N LYS A 233 -7.97 -30.56 -18.09
CA LYS A 233 -7.33 -31.78 -18.57
C LYS A 233 -8.19 -32.93 -18.04
N ARG A 234 -8.86 -33.66 -18.94
CA ARG A 234 -9.48 -34.94 -18.59
C ARG A 234 -8.34 -35.85 -18.11
N THR A 235 -8.33 -36.18 -16.83
CA THR A 235 -7.64 -37.35 -16.32
C THR A 235 -8.31 -38.55 -16.95
N VAL A 236 -7.59 -39.23 -17.84
CA VAL A 236 -7.98 -40.55 -18.33
C VAL A 236 -7.55 -41.52 -17.23
N GLU A 237 -8.51 -42.12 -16.54
CA GLU A 237 -8.23 -43.29 -15.69
C GLU A 237 -7.83 -44.46 -16.60
N PRO A 238 -6.76 -45.20 -16.27
CA PRO A 238 -6.46 -46.43 -16.97
C PRO A 238 -7.47 -47.50 -16.53
N TYR A 239 -8.09 -48.15 -17.51
CA TYR A 239 -8.86 -49.36 -17.28
C TYR A 239 -7.90 -50.51 -16.93
N LEU A 240 -8.18 -51.14 -15.78
CA LEU A 240 -7.66 -52.42 -15.26
C LEU A 240 -6.17 -52.45 -14.87
#